data_AF-A0A5S6Q6J0-F1
#
_entry.id   AF-A0A5S6Q6J0-F1
#
_cell.length_a   1.000
_cell.length_b   1.000
_cell.length_c   1.000
_cell.angle_alpha   90.00
_cell.angle_beta   90.00
_cell.angle_gamma   90.00
#
_symmetry.space_group_name_H-M   'P 1'
#
loop_
_entity.id
_entity.type
_entity.pdbx_description
1 polymer ?
#
loop_
_entity_poly.entity_id
_entity_poly.type
_entity_poly.pdbx_seq_one_letter_code
_entity_poly.pdbx_strand_id
1 'polypeptide(L)'
;MNLKDCCLVVAESWETLKQSTLRSAWNPILIGRRTVATSVHTDADKDVEEIAHASKSLSFCNECTEPDVLQWLTSDCHEQGFQVMNEEEIIEFVSKQPASSEEEEYDDESEVEQYVAPSHHQAFVCLEAALTWFEGQEECDTKSLLRLKNIRVLAASKRRSVFKQTLITNFLK
;
A
#
# COMPACT_ATOMS: atom_id res chain seq x y z
N MET A 1 24.21 -18.22 16.81
CA MET A 1 23.76 -17.36 15.72
C MET A 1 22.47 -16.71 16.17
N ASN A 2 22.47 -15.42 16.43
CA ASN A 2 21.29 -14.65 16.84
C ASN A 2 20.67 -13.94 15.62
N LEU A 3 19.46 -13.38 15.76
CA LEU A 3 18.76 -12.69 14.67
C LEU A 3 19.57 -11.51 14.08
N LYS A 4 20.29 -10.76 14.94
CA LYS A 4 21.16 -9.67 14.51
C LYS A 4 22.33 -10.20 13.65
N ASP A 5 22.89 -11.34 13.99
CA ASP A 5 23.95 -11.98 13.21
C ASP A 5 23.41 -12.40 11.83
N CYS A 6 22.18 -12.93 11.75
CA CYS A 6 21.53 -13.23 10.47
C CYS A 6 21.35 -11.98 9.59
N CYS A 7 20.89 -10.87 10.18
CA CYS A 7 20.73 -9.62 9.44
C CYS A 7 22.06 -9.05 8.94
N LEU A 8 23.12 -9.15 9.74
CA LEU A 8 24.45 -8.68 9.35
C LEU A 8 25.06 -9.51 8.22
N VAL A 9 24.92 -10.84 8.27
CA VAL A 9 25.40 -11.74 7.20
C VAL A 9 24.71 -11.43 5.87
N VAL A 10 23.40 -11.15 5.89
CA VAL A 10 22.66 -10.75 4.67
C VAL A 10 23.15 -9.40 4.16
N ALA A 11 23.38 -8.43 5.04
CA ALA A 11 23.89 -7.11 4.67
C ALA A 11 25.31 -7.19 4.07
N GLU A 12 26.21 -7.95 4.67
CA GLU A 12 27.57 -8.18 4.14
C GLU A 12 27.53 -8.91 2.79
N SER A 13 26.63 -9.87 2.63
CA SER A 13 26.44 -10.59 1.37
C SER A 13 25.94 -9.66 0.25
N TRP A 14 25.16 -8.64 0.59
CA TRP A 14 24.65 -7.66 -0.38
C TRP A 14 25.78 -6.84 -1.03
N GLU A 15 26.82 -6.49 -0.28
CA GLU A 15 27.99 -5.75 -0.79
C GLU A 15 28.84 -6.60 -1.75
N THR A 16 28.72 -7.93 -1.72
CA THR A 16 29.42 -8.83 -2.64
C THR A 16 28.70 -9.03 -3.98
N LEU A 17 27.45 -8.56 -4.09
CA LEU A 17 26.66 -8.72 -5.30
C LEU A 17 27.10 -7.73 -6.39
N LYS A 18 27.39 -8.27 -7.57
CA LYS A 18 27.72 -7.46 -8.74
C LYS A 18 26.44 -6.86 -9.34
N GLN A 19 26.52 -5.60 -9.75
CA GLN A 19 25.41 -4.91 -10.43
C GLN A 19 24.94 -5.64 -11.70
N SER A 20 25.85 -6.32 -12.42
CA SER A 20 25.52 -7.12 -13.59
C SER A 20 24.63 -8.32 -13.27
N THR A 21 24.85 -8.97 -12.12
CA THR A 21 24.05 -10.10 -11.65
C THR A 21 22.63 -9.66 -11.32
N LEU A 22 22.48 -8.53 -10.62
CA LEU A 22 21.17 -7.94 -10.35
C LEU A 22 20.45 -7.56 -11.65
N ARG A 23 21.12 -6.86 -12.58
CA ARG A 23 20.51 -6.52 -13.88
C ARG A 23 20.06 -7.76 -14.65
N SER A 24 20.87 -8.81 -14.68
CA SER A 24 20.52 -10.06 -15.36
C SER A 24 19.31 -10.75 -14.73
N ALA A 25 19.25 -10.80 -13.40
CA ALA A 25 18.14 -11.41 -12.67
C ALA A 25 16.81 -10.65 -12.83
N TRP A 26 16.87 -9.32 -12.92
CA TRP A 26 15.68 -8.46 -12.99
C TRP A 26 15.20 -8.14 -14.41
N ASN A 27 16.05 -8.28 -15.44
CA ASN A 27 15.70 -8.01 -16.83
C ASN A 27 14.46 -8.78 -17.32
N PRO A 28 14.31 -10.11 -17.08
CA PRO A 28 13.14 -10.86 -17.54
C PRO A 28 11.83 -10.36 -16.92
N ILE A 29 11.87 -9.97 -15.65
CA ILE A 29 10.70 -9.50 -14.89
C ILE A 29 10.26 -8.12 -15.39
N LEU A 30 11.21 -7.21 -15.63
CA LEU A 30 10.91 -5.86 -16.09
C LEU A 30 10.50 -5.81 -17.56
N ILE A 31 11.04 -6.70 -18.40
CA ILE A 31 10.72 -6.78 -19.83
C ILE A 31 9.40 -7.51 -20.04
N GLY A 32 9.13 -8.61 -19.31
CA GLY A 32 7.88 -9.37 -19.41
C GLY A 32 6.65 -8.55 -19.03
N ARG A 33 6.79 -7.53 -18.19
CA ARG A 33 5.68 -6.64 -17.82
C ARG A 33 5.32 -5.62 -18.90
N ARG A 34 6.23 -5.33 -19.86
CA ARG A 34 6.00 -4.34 -20.92
C ARG A 34 5.16 -4.89 -22.07
N THR A 35 5.03 -6.20 -22.22
CA THR A 35 4.33 -6.84 -23.34
C THR A 35 2.85 -7.15 -23.07
N VAL A 36 2.37 -7.03 -21.82
CA VAL A 36 0.99 -7.36 -21.41
C VAL A 36 0.13 -6.09 -21.30
N ALA A 37 0.30 -5.16 -22.23
CA ALA A 37 -0.52 -3.95 -22.32
C ALA A 37 -1.49 -4.01 -23.52
N THR A 38 -2.04 -5.20 -23.79
CA THR A 38 -3.01 -5.40 -24.87
C THR A 38 -4.26 -6.04 -24.28
N SER A 39 -5.31 -5.21 -24.15
CA SER A 39 -6.73 -5.56 -24.16
C SER A 39 -7.08 -6.90 -23.51
N VAL A 40 -7.31 -6.90 -22.20
CA VAL A 40 -7.99 -8.02 -21.55
C VAL A 40 -9.41 -7.58 -21.24
N HIS A 41 -10.33 -7.86 -22.15
CA HIS A 41 -11.67 -8.22 -21.71
C HIS A 41 -11.50 -9.60 -21.08
N THR A 42 -11.27 -9.63 -19.77
CA THR A 42 -11.30 -10.85 -18.97
C THR A 42 -12.75 -11.27 -18.88
N ASP A 43 -13.10 -12.33 -19.60
CA ASP A 43 -14.31 -13.07 -19.33
C ASP A 43 -14.08 -13.81 -18.00
N ALA A 44 -14.53 -13.20 -16.90
CA ALA A 44 -14.25 -13.67 -15.55
C ALA A 44 -14.71 -15.12 -15.35
N ASP A 45 -15.77 -15.54 -16.02
CA ASP A 45 -16.28 -16.91 -15.96
C ASP A 45 -15.30 -17.89 -16.61
N LYS A 46 -14.71 -17.50 -17.74
CA LYS A 46 -13.69 -18.30 -18.43
C LYS A 46 -12.39 -18.43 -17.62
N ASP A 47 -11.98 -17.36 -16.97
CA ASP A 47 -10.77 -17.35 -16.13
C ASP A 47 -10.95 -18.24 -14.88
N VAL A 48 -12.16 -18.25 -14.30
CA VAL A 48 -12.53 -19.12 -13.17
C VAL A 48 -12.50 -20.61 -13.57
N GLU A 49 -13.04 -20.95 -14.74
CA GLU A 49 -12.98 -22.33 -15.26
C GLU A 49 -11.53 -22.80 -15.53
N GLU A 50 -10.68 -21.93 -16.07
CA GLU A 50 -9.28 -22.25 -16.35
C GLU A 50 -8.49 -22.53 -15.07
N ILE A 51 -8.70 -21.70 -14.03
CA ILE A 51 -8.06 -21.87 -12.71
C ILE A 51 -8.55 -23.15 -12.03
N ALA A 52 -9.85 -23.44 -12.08
CA ALA A 52 -10.42 -24.66 -11.52
C ALA A 52 -9.85 -25.91 -12.21
N HIS A 53 -9.67 -25.87 -13.53
CA HIS A 53 -9.08 -26.97 -14.30
C HIS A 53 -7.56 -27.12 -14.04
N ALA A 54 -6.83 -26.02 -13.93
CA ALA A 54 -5.41 -26.03 -13.58
C ALA A 54 -5.17 -26.59 -12.17
N SER A 55 -6.04 -26.25 -11.21
CA SER A 55 -6.01 -26.81 -9.85
C SER A 55 -6.16 -28.33 -9.85
N LYS A 56 -7.11 -28.89 -10.63
CA LYS A 56 -7.27 -30.35 -10.80
C LYS A 56 -6.04 -31.03 -11.43
N SER A 57 -5.31 -30.32 -12.29
CA SER A 57 -4.12 -30.84 -12.97
C SER A 57 -2.91 -30.91 -12.03
N LEU A 58 -2.95 -30.20 -10.91
CA LEU A 58 -1.90 -30.15 -9.90
C LEU A 58 -2.17 -31.21 -8.81
N SER A 59 -1.49 -32.35 -8.94
CA SER A 59 -1.60 -33.56 -8.08
C SER A 59 -1.37 -33.34 -6.56
N PHE A 60 -1.07 -32.12 -6.10
CA PHE A 60 -0.89 -31.80 -4.68
C PHE A 60 -2.20 -31.50 -3.94
N CYS A 61 -3.32 -31.32 -4.65
CA CYS A 61 -4.57 -30.79 -4.08
C CYS A 61 -5.70 -31.84 -3.97
N ASN A 62 -5.39 -33.09 -3.60
CA ASN A 62 -6.41 -34.15 -3.48
C ASN A 62 -7.53 -33.88 -2.45
N GLU A 63 -7.32 -32.94 -1.53
CA GLU A 63 -8.30 -32.53 -0.52
C GLU A 63 -9.17 -31.34 -0.97
N CYS A 64 -8.78 -30.64 -2.04
CA CYS A 64 -9.49 -29.46 -2.55
C CYS A 64 -10.36 -29.88 -3.74
N THR A 65 -11.66 -29.87 -3.54
CA THR A 65 -12.63 -30.17 -4.59
C THR A 65 -12.92 -28.91 -5.40
N GLU A 66 -13.39 -29.09 -6.62
CA GLU A 66 -13.77 -27.96 -7.48
C GLU A 66 -14.75 -26.95 -6.85
N PRO A 67 -15.77 -27.36 -6.06
CA PRO A 67 -16.59 -26.38 -5.34
C PRO A 67 -15.83 -25.60 -4.27
N ASP A 68 -14.75 -26.14 -3.68
CA ASP A 68 -13.92 -25.39 -2.73
C ASP A 68 -13.15 -24.26 -3.44
N VAL A 69 -12.61 -24.56 -4.62
CA VAL A 69 -11.93 -23.56 -5.46
C VAL A 69 -12.91 -22.47 -5.91
N LEU A 70 -14.10 -22.86 -6.38
CA LEU A 70 -15.14 -21.92 -6.77
C LEU A 70 -15.60 -21.05 -5.60
N GLN A 71 -15.77 -21.64 -4.42
CA GLN A 71 -16.12 -20.90 -3.21
C GLN A 71 -15.06 -19.86 -2.87
N TRP A 72 -13.77 -20.20 -2.95
CA TRP A 72 -12.69 -19.23 -2.71
C TRP A 72 -12.66 -18.11 -3.73
N LEU A 73 -12.83 -18.44 -5.02
CA LEU A 73 -12.83 -17.45 -6.10
C LEU A 73 -14.04 -16.51 -6.05
N THR A 74 -15.14 -16.94 -5.43
CA THR A 74 -16.37 -16.16 -5.31
C THR A 74 -16.64 -15.61 -3.91
N SER A 75 -15.73 -15.81 -2.94
CA SER A 75 -15.97 -15.42 -1.55
C SER A 75 -16.27 -13.93 -1.39
N ASP A 76 -15.60 -13.09 -2.18
CA ASP A 76 -15.70 -11.63 -2.07
C ASP A 76 -16.70 -11.02 -3.06
N CYS A 77 -17.34 -11.83 -3.93
CA CYS A 77 -18.16 -11.30 -5.03
C CYS A 77 -19.44 -10.59 -4.55
N HIS A 78 -19.87 -10.86 -3.32
CA HIS A 78 -21.02 -10.23 -2.67
C HIS A 78 -20.62 -9.18 -1.63
N GLU A 79 -19.32 -8.95 -1.41
CA GLU A 79 -18.85 -7.92 -0.49
C GLU A 79 -18.87 -6.55 -1.17
N GLN A 80 -19.45 -5.56 -0.47
CA GLN A 80 -19.55 -4.20 -0.98
C GLN A 80 -18.14 -3.62 -1.22
N GLY A 81 -17.86 -3.23 -2.46
CA GLY A 81 -16.55 -2.73 -2.90
C GLY A 81 -15.63 -3.79 -3.53
N PHE A 82 -15.98 -5.07 -3.45
CA PHE A 82 -15.30 -6.18 -4.14
C PHE A 82 -16.16 -6.85 -5.22
N GLN A 83 -17.45 -6.47 -5.28
CA GLN A 83 -18.36 -6.84 -6.36
C GLN A 83 -17.77 -6.51 -7.75
N VAL A 84 -17.90 -7.46 -8.67
CA VAL A 84 -17.57 -7.24 -10.08
C VAL A 84 -18.65 -6.36 -10.68
N MET A 85 -18.28 -5.21 -11.23
CA MET A 85 -19.20 -4.22 -11.78
C MET A 85 -18.93 -4.04 -13.27
N ASN A 86 -19.99 -3.90 -14.06
CA ASN A 86 -19.88 -3.46 -15.45
C ASN A 86 -19.60 -1.94 -15.52
N GLU A 87 -19.29 -1.46 -16.71
CA GLU A 87 -18.91 -0.06 -16.95
C GLU A 87 -20.00 0.91 -16.49
N GLU A 88 -21.25 0.58 -16.78
CA GLU A 88 -22.43 1.37 -16.42
C GLU A 88 -22.64 1.43 -14.90
N GLU A 89 -22.49 0.29 -14.21
CA GLU A 89 -22.59 0.17 -12.76
C GLU A 89 -21.47 0.95 -12.05
N ILE A 90 -20.24 0.92 -12.58
CA ILE A 90 -19.12 1.71 -12.07
C ILE A 90 -19.43 3.20 -12.17
N ILE A 91 -19.89 3.65 -13.34
CA ILE A 91 -20.25 5.06 -13.57
C ILE A 91 -21.35 5.47 -12.59
N GLU A 92 -22.38 4.64 -12.41
CA GLU A 92 -23.47 4.92 -11.49
C GLU A 92 -23.00 4.99 -10.02
N PHE A 93 -22.13 4.08 -9.61
CA PHE A 93 -21.59 4.03 -8.24
C PHE A 93 -20.74 5.26 -7.91
N VAL A 94 -19.85 5.66 -8.83
CA VAL A 94 -19.02 6.86 -8.67
C VAL A 94 -19.88 8.12 -8.71
N SER A 95 -20.94 8.15 -9.54
CA SER A 95 -21.84 9.30 -9.64
C SER A 95 -22.78 9.46 -8.44
N LYS A 96 -23.15 8.35 -7.79
CA LYS A 96 -23.99 8.34 -6.58
C LYS A 96 -23.20 8.56 -5.30
N GLN A 97 -21.88 8.39 -5.32
CA GLN A 97 -21.06 8.82 -4.21
C GLN A 97 -21.19 10.34 -4.10
N PRO A 98 -21.72 10.88 -2.98
CA PRO A 98 -21.59 12.31 -2.75
C PRO A 98 -20.10 12.62 -2.83
N ALA A 99 -19.73 13.75 -3.44
CA ALA A 99 -18.37 14.25 -3.34
C ALA A 99 -18.05 14.35 -1.85
N SER A 100 -17.40 13.33 -1.29
CA SER A 100 -16.94 13.32 0.08
C SER A 100 -15.71 14.21 0.11
N SER A 101 -15.93 15.52 -0.07
CA SER A 101 -15.43 16.43 0.95
C SER A 101 -16.19 15.98 2.19
N GLU A 102 -15.51 15.21 3.05
CA GLU A 102 -15.91 15.12 4.45
C GLU A 102 -15.66 16.51 5.07
N GLU A 103 -16.44 17.48 4.62
CA GLU A 103 -16.72 18.72 5.33
C GLU A 103 -18.06 18.46 5.99
N GLU A 104 -18.01 17.84 7.17
CA GLU A 104 -19.11 17.94 8.09
C GLU A 104 -19.23 19.43 8.46
N GLU A 105 -20.19 20.08 7.82
CA GLU A 105 -20.65 21.42 8.14
C GLU A 105 -21.31 21.37 9.52
N TYR A 106 -20.51 21.60 10.56
CA TYR A 106 -21.04 22.03 11.85
C TYR A 106 -21.37 23.52 11.73
N ASP A 107 -22.67 23.79 11.58
CA ASP A 107 -23.28 25.07 11.93
C ASP A 107 -23.11 25.27 13.44
N ASP A 108 -22.05 25.98 13.84
CA ASP A 108 -21.95 26.59 15.16
C ASP A 108 -21.18 27.91 15.03
N GLU A 109 -21.92 29.00 15.24
CA GLU A 109 -21.42 30.37 15.36
C GLU A 109 -20.33 30.46 16.44
N SER A 110 -19.08 30.20 16.06
CA SER A 110 -17.91 30.54 16.86
C SER A 110 -16.87 31.18 15.93
N GLU A 111 -16.29 32.29 16.39
CA GLU A 111 -15.27 33.06 15.68
C GLU A 111 -14.26 32.12 15.03
N VAL A 112 -14.30 32.02 13.69
CA VAL A 112 -13.44 31.13 12.92
C VAL A 112 -12.02 31.70 12.96
N GLU A 113 -11.27 31.36 14.01
CA GLU A 113 -9.81 31.40 13.95
C GLU A 113 -9.42 30.53 12.75
N GLN A 114 -8.91 31.18 11.71
CA GLN A 114 -8.50 30.54 10.47
C GLN A 114 -7.47 29.44 10.81
N TYR A 115 -7.90 28.18 10.86
CA TYR A 115 -7.05 27.07 11.27
C TYR A 115 -6.03 26.79 10.15
N VAL A 116 -4.84 27.38 10.27
CA VAL A 116 -3.74 27.12 9.35
C VAL A 116 -3.12 25.77 9.73
N ALA A 117 -3.28 24.78 8.83
CA ALA A 117 -2.66 23.48 9.01
C ALA A 117 -1.13 23.61 9.23
N PRO A 118 -0.55 22.92 10.23
CA PRO A 118 0.87 23.03 10.52
C PRO A 118 1.72 22.47 9.36
N SER A 119 2.82 23.15 9.06
CA SER A 119 3.81 22.66 8.08
C SER A 119 4.37 21.29 8.49
N HIS A 120 4.92 20.53 7.54
CA HIS A 120 5.57 19.24 7.85
C HIS A 120 6.69 19.35 8.89
N HIS A 121 7.38 20.48 8.96
CA HIS A 121 8.38 20.73 10.00
C HIS A 121 7.72 20.94 11.37
N GLN A 122 6.70 21.80 11.46
CA GLN A 122 5.95 22.05 12.70
C GLN A 122 5.30 20.77 13.22
N ALA A 123 4.63 20.00 12.35
CA ALA A 123 4.04 18.72 12.70
C ALA A 123 5.09 17.74 13.27
N PHE A 124 6.28 17.68 12.69
CA PHE A 124 7.37 16.85 13.21
C PHE A 124 7.82 17.29 14.61
N VAL A 125 8.01 18.60 14.85
CA VAL A 125 8.43 19.13 16.15
C VAL A 125 7.37 18.88 17.22
N CYS A 126 6.09 19.09 16.90
CA CYS A 126 4.98 18.80 17.81
C CYS A 126 4.91 17.30 18.18
N LEU A 127 5.12 16.41 17.21
CA LEU A 127 5.13 14.96 17.44
C LEU A 127 6.32 14.50 18.30
N GLU A 128 7.49 15.12 18.15
CA GLU A 128 8.64 14.87 19.04
C GLU A 128 8.33 15.28 20.47
N ALA A 129 7.76 16.47 20.67
CA ALA A 129 7.35 16.94 21.99
C ALA A 129 6.28 16.03 22.62
N ALA A 130 5.29 15.61 21.84
CA ALA A 130 4.25 14.68 22.28
C ALA A 130 4.83 13.31 22.67
N LEU A 131 5.82 12.80 21.93
CA LEU A 131 6.52 11.55 22.27
C LEU A 131 7.28 11.66 23.59
N THR A 132 8.05 12.73 23.77
CA THR A 132 8.79 12.94 25.03
C THR A 132 7.85 13.05 26.22
N TRP A 133 6.70 13.72 26.05
CA TRP A 133 5.68 13.80 27.10
C TRP A 133 5.02 12.45 27.38
N PHE A 134 4.62 11.72 26.33
CA PHE A 134 3.92 10.44 26.46
C PHE A 134 4.80 9.34 27.07
N GLU A 135 6.09 9.32 26.74
CA GLU A 135 7.07 8.40 27.34
C GLU A 135 7.24 8.57 28.86
N GLY A 136 6.83 9.71 29.41
CA GLY A 136 6.86 9.99 30.85
C GLY A 136 5.57 9.71 31.62
N GLN A 137 4.50 9.27 30.95
CA GLN A 137 3.21 8.99 31.60
C GLN A 137 3.14 7.55 32.13
N GLU A 138 2.38 7.33 33.21
CA GLU A 138 2.18 5.99 33.79
C GLU A 138 1.34 5.10 32.86
N GLU A 139 0.47 5.70 32.05
CA GLU A 139 -0.40 5.06 31.08
C GLU A 139 0.26 4.82 29.72
N CYS A 140 1.58 5.03 29.63
CA CYS A 140 2.34 4.83 28.40
C CYS A 140 2.31 3.35 27.96
N ASP A 141 1.38 3.01 27.08
CA ASP A 141 1.30 1.67 26.50
C ASP A 141 2.12 1.56 25.20
N THR A 142 2.67 0.37 24.96
CA THR A 142 3.53 0.10 23.80
C THR A 142 2.82 0.31 22.46
N LYS A 143 1.51 0.07 22.38
CA LYS A 143 0.75 0.16 21.12
C LYS A 143 0.54 1.62 20.73
N SER A 144 0.13 2.47 21.67
CA SER A 144 -0.02 3.92 21.45
C SER A 144 1.31 4.59 21.16
N LEU A 145 2.37 4.20 21.86
CA LEU A 145 3.72 4.70 21.62
C LEU A 145 4.23 4.32 20.22
N LEU A 146 3.98 3.09 19.76
CA LEU A 146 4.33 2.66 18.41
C LEU A 146 3.56 3.46 17.34
N ARG A 147 2.25 3.65 17.53
CA ARG A 147 1.43 4.46 16.63
C ARG A 147 1.97 5.89 16.50
N LEU A 148 2.30 6.52 17.64
CA LEU A 148 2.82 7.88 17.66
C LEU A 148 4.20 7.97 16.97
N LYS A 149 5.08 6.97 17.18
CA LYS A 149 6.37 6.87 16.47
C LYS A 149 6.18 6.72 14.95
N ASN A 150 5.18 5.95 14.50
CA ASN A 150 4.87 5.80 13.07
C ASN A 150 4.40 7.12 12.45
N ILE A 151 3.54 7.88 13.14
CA ILE A 151 3.06 9.19 12.67
C ILE A 151 4.23 10.18 12.59
N ARG A 152 5.15 10.18 13.56
CA ARG A 152 6.38 10.99 13.48
C ARG A 152 7.24 10.62 12.28
N VAL A 153 7.43 9.32 12.00
CA VAL A 153 8.21 8.85 10.85
C VAL A 153 7.57 9.32 9.54
N LEU A 154 6.24 9.31 9.45
CA LEU A 154 5.51 9.86 8.31
C LEU A 154 5.76 11.37 8.15
N ALA A 155 5.66 12.16 9.22
CA ALA A 155 5.95 13.59 9.19
C ALA A 155 7.42 13.86 8.78
N ALA A 156 8.38 13.09 9.30
CA ALA A 156 9.79 13.17 8.92
C ALA A 156 10.01 12.82 7.44
N SER A 157 9.30 11.82 6.92
CA SER A 157 9.34 11.42 5.51
C SER A 157 8.83 12.54 4.61
N LYS A 158 7.67 13.14 4.95
CA LYS A 158 7.11 14.29 4.23
C LYS A 158 8.00 15.53 4.31
N ARG A 159 8.65 15.78 5.45
CA ARG A 159 9.67 16.84 5.58
C ARG A 159 10.84 16.62 4.61
N ARG A 160 11.32 15.37 4.47
CA ARG A 160 12.41 15.02 3.56
C ARG A 160 12.00 15.01 2.09
N SER A 161 10.74 14.72 1.77
CA SER A 161 10.27 14.69 0.38
C SER A 161 10.24 16.07 -0.28
N VAL A 162 10.14 17.15 0.50
CA VAL A 162 10.30 18.54 0.01
C VAL A 162 11.72 18.79 -0.54
N PHE A 163 12.69 17.95 -0.16
CA PHE A 163 14.09 18.03 -0.58
C PHE A 163 14.53 16.93 -1.55
N LYS A 164 13.61 16.21 -2.21
CA LYS A 164 14.01 15.22 -3.21
C LYS A 164 14.63 15.94 -4.42
N GLN A 165 15.94 15.69 -4.56
CA GLN A 165 16.83 15.98 -5.67
C GLN A 165 16.09 16.20 -7.00
N THR A 166 16.26 17.38 -7.59
CA THR A 166 15.88 17.68 -8.98
C THR A 166 16.46 16.57 -9.86
N LEU A 167 15.62 15.92 -10.67
CA LEU A 167 16.08 14.92 -11.65
C LEU A 167 17.23 15.50 -12.48
N ILE A 168 18.25 14.70 -12.80
CA ILE A 168 19.43 15.14 -13.57
C ILE A 168 19.02 15.76 -14.92
N THR A 169 17.86 15.35 -15.45
CA THR A 169 17.23 15.88 -16.66
C THR A 169 16.81 17.36 -16.55
N ASN A 170 16.62 17.88 -15.33
CA ASN A 170 16.32 19.29 -15.08
C ASN A 170 17.56 20.20 -15.21
N PHE A 171 18.77 19.62 -15.24
CA PHE A 171 20.04 20.35 -15.41
C PHE A 171 20.58 20.31 -16.84
N LEU A 172 19.91 19.61 -17.76
CA LEU A 172 20.35 19.41 -19.15
C LEU A 172 19.58 20.28 -20.17
N LYS A 173 19.09 21.45 -19.74
CA LYS A 173 18.59 22.48 -20.66
C LYS A 173 19.72 23.37 -21.16
#